data_AF-A0A4U5MTX0-F1
#
_entry.id   AF-A0A4U5MTX0-F1
#
_cell.length_a   1.000
_cell.length_b   1.000
_cell.length_c   1.000
_cell.angle_alpha   90.00
_cell.angle_beta   90.00
_cell.angle_gamma   90.00
#
_symmetry.space_group_name_H-M   'P 1'
#
loop_
_entity.id
_entity.type
_entity.pdbx_description
1 polymer ?
#
loop_
_entity_poly.entity_id
_entity_poly.type
_entity_poly.pdbx_seq_one_letter_code
_entity_poly.pdbx_strand_id
1 'polypeptide(L)'
;MSLLKLGLLLAVTCAVQCCEDQLPNDCPKIDPDMCKTLAVAELCRKTCHACPTTLAPTTPKAICHDVATENCPSKVSECYKNKPIYSLWFRSMCPKSCGLCPGDCRDVDPIRCPRWLRYCSLDDVSIGPFTRKNCPVTCGLCWH
;
A
#
# COMPACT_ATOMS: atom_id res chain seq x y z
N MET A 1 16.70 30.60 33.17
CA MET A 1 17.31 29.26 33.30
C MET A 1 16.14 28.32 33.49
N SER A 2 15.70 27.64 32.43
CA SER A 2 16.16 26.26 32.11
C SER A 2 15.72 25.28 33.18
N LEU A 3 15.26 24.08 32.88
CA LEU A 3 14.95 23.28 31.68
C LEU A 3 14.53 21.94 32.33
N LEU A 4 13.57 21.22 31.75
CA LEU A 4 13.51 19.75 31.71
C LEU A 4 13.63 18.99 33.07
N LYS A 5 12.72 18.10 33.45
CA LYS A 5 12.27 16.91 32.71
C LYS A 5 11.54 15.99 33.74
N LEU A 6 10.86 14.96 33.23
CA LEU A 6 10.13 13.85 33.89
C LEU A 6 8.64 14.14 34.10
N GLY A 7 7.70 13.71 33.26
CA GLY A 7 7.71 12.64 32.26
C GLY A 7 7.04 11.38 32.83
N LEU A 8 6.12 10.78 32.05
CA LEU A 8 5.10 9.75 32.38
C LEU A 8 3.90 10.35 33.13
N LEU A 9 2.76 10.65 32.51
CA LEU A 9 1.83 9.62 32.01
C LEU A 9 0.78 10.15 31.01
N LEU A 10 0.92 11.37 30.49
CA LEU A 10 0.04 11.91 29.44
C LEU A 10 0.70 11.77 28.06
N ALA A 11 1.13 10.55 27.72
CA ALA A 11 1.64 10.19 26.40
C ALA A 11 0.55 9.51 25.54
N VAL A 12 -0.65 10.09 25.54
CA VAL A 12 -1.61 9.93 24.43
C VAL A 12 -1.51 11.21 23.59
N THR A 13 -0.30 11.53 23.18
CA THR A 13 0.01 12.75 22.42
C THR A 13 -0.42 12.56 20.97
N CYS A 14 -1.42 13.32 20.55
CA CYS A 14 -1.60 13.86 19.20
C CYS A 14 -0.87 13.11 18.06
N ALA A 15 -1.46 12.03 17.55
CA ALA A 15 -1.25 11.66 16.14
C ALA A 15 -2.01 12.58 15.17
N VAL A 16 -2.81 13.52 15.72
CA VAL A 16 -3.55 14.56 15.02
C VAL A 16 -2.90 15.87 15.44
N GLN A 17 -2.09 16.47 14.58
CA GLN A 17 -1.83 17.91 14.70
C GLN A 17 -3.21 18.57 14.64
N CYS A 18 -3.64 19.25 15.71
CA CYS A 18 -4.87 20.03 15.70
C CYS A 18 -4.78 20.97 14.49
N CYS A 19 -5.71 20.83 13.54
CA CYS A 19 -5.73 21.73 12.40
C CYS A 19 -6.14 23.11 12.87
N GLU A 20 -5.21 24.05 12.79
CA GLU A 20 -5.39 25.44 13.20
C GLU A 20 -4.97 26.37 12.06
N ASP A 21 -5.55 27.56 12.06
CA ASP A 21 -5.11 28.63 11.17
C ASP A 21 -3.77 29.17 11.66
N GLN A 22 -2.80 29.30 10.75
CA GLN A 22 -1.50 29.91 11.06
C GLN A 22 -1.63 31.41 11.36
N LEU A 23 -2.67 32.08 10.83
CA LEU A 23 -2.99 33.49 11.07
C LEU A 23 -4.40 33.64 11.70
N PRO A 24 -4.57 33.27 12.98
CA PRO A 24 -5.89 33.14 13.60
C PRO A 24 -6.70 34.46 13.67
N ASN A 25 -6.04 35.61 13.57
CA ASN A 25 -6.68 36.93 13.61
C ASN A 25 -7.05 37.49 12.22
N ASP A 26 -6.44 36.95 11.17
CA ASP A 26 -6.61 37.43 9.79
C ASP A 26 -7.49 36.48 8.98
N CYS A 27 -7.35 35.17 9.20
CA CYS A 27 -8.14 34.15 8.52
C CYS A 27 -9.66 34.36 8.64
N PRO A 28 -10.25 34.72 9.81
CA PRO A 28 -11.70 34.95 9.91
C PRO A 28 -12.24 36.14 9.09
N LYS A 29 -11.36 36.98 8.54
CA LYS A 29 -11.71 38.18 7.78
C LYS A 29 -11.51 38.01 6.27
N ILE A 30 -10.97 36.87 5.83
CA ILE A 30 -10.74 36.62 4.40
C ILE A 30 -12.05 36.31 3.70
N ASP A 31 -12.17 36.77 2.47
CA ASP A 31 -13.29 36.38 1.62
C ASP A 31 -13.17 34.87 1.27
N PRO A 32 -14.27 34.09 1.30
CA PRO A 32 -14.27 32.68 0.94
C PRO A 32 -13.67 32.38 -0.45
N ASP A 33 -13.78 33.31 -1.40
CA ASP A 33 -13.18 33.13 -2.73
C ASP A 33 -11.64 33.12 -2.69
N MET A 34 -11.03 33.72 -1.66
CA MET A 34 -9.57 33.70 -1.49
C MET A 34 -9.04 32.32 -1.12
N CYS A 35 -9.87 31.43 -0.55
CA CYS A 35 -9.51 30.05 -0.24
C CYS A 35 -9.20 29.20 -1.48
N LYS A 36 -9.48 29.69 -2.70
CA LYS A 36 -9.06 29.04 -3.96
C LYS A 36 -7.56 29.15 -4.22
N THR A 37 -6.88 30.07 -3.54
CA THR A 37 -5.42 30.23 -3.65
C THR A 37 -4.72 29.29 -2.69
N LEU A 38 -3.79 28.48 -3.20
CA LEU A 38 -3.07 27.47 -2.41
C LEU A 38 -2.41 28.07 -1.15
N ALA A 39 -1.80 29.26 -1.27
CA ALA A 39 -1.17 29.95 -0.14
C ALA A 39 -2.17 30.32 0.97
N VAL A 40 -3.39 30.77 0.62
CA VAL A 40 -4.43 31.12 1.58
C VAL A 40 -5.01 29.87 2.23
N ALA A 41 -5.24 28.81 1.44
CA ALA A 41 -5.73 27.53 1.94
C ALA A 41 -4.75 26.85 2.92
N GLU A 42 -3.43 27.02 2.73
CA GLU A 42 -2.41 26.48 3.63
C GLU A 42 -2.22 27.26 4.93
N LEU A 43 -2.42 28.57 4.90
CA LEU A 43 -2.31 29.45 6.08
C LEU A 43 -3.61 29.47 6.90
N CYS A 44 -4.77 29.33 6.24
CA CYS A 44 -6.09 29.42 6.85
C CYS A 44 -6.86 28.10 6.75
N ARG A 45 -6.21 26.98 7.08
CA ARG A 45 -6.74 25.62 6.88
C ARG A 45 -8.07 25.37 7.59
N LYS A 46 -8.27 25.92 8.79
CA LYS A 46 -9.50 25.77 9.56
C LYS A 46 -10.60 26.64 8.97
N THR A 47 -10.29 27.89 8.64
CA THR A 47 -11.25 28.82 8.02
C THR A 47 -11.66 28.37 6.60
N CYS A 48 -10.72 27.85 5.81
CA CYS A 48 -10.97 27.36 4.45
C CYS A 48 -11.44 25.90 4.40
N HIS A 49 -11.72 25.27 5.55
CA HIS A 49 -12.10 23.86 5.66
C HIS A 49 -11.11 22.88 4.97
N ALA A 50 -9.86 23.30 4.80
CA ALA A 50 -8.77 22.53 4.20
C ALA A 50 -8.00 21.69 5.25
N CYS A 51 -8.59 21.51 6.44
CA CYS A 51 -8.05 20.62 7.43
C CYS A 51 -7.95 19.20 6.89
N PRO A 52 -6.78 18.53 7.00
CA PRO A 52 -6.67 17.14 6.62
C PRO A 52 -7.56 16.33 7.56
N THR A 53 -8.73 15.91 7.10
CA THR A 53 -9.47 14.84 7.76
C THR A 53 -8.62 13.59 7.60
N THR A 54 -8.04 13.09 8.69
CA THR A 54 -7.39 11.78 8.72
C THR A 54 -8.46 10.70 8.63
N LEU A 55 -9.12 10.61 7.49
CA LEU A 55 -9.19 9.33 6.83
C LEU A 55 -8.01 9.35 5.87
N ALA A 56 -6.90 8.75 6.30
CA ALA A 56 -6.03 8.11 5.32
C ALA A 56 -6.97 7.39 4.33
N PRO A 57 -6.70 7.40 3.01
CA PRO A 57 -7.52 6.58 2.12
C PRO A 57 -7.47 5.16 2.68
N THR A 58 -8.55 4.74 3.34
CA THR A 58 -8.87 3.33 3.42
C THR A 58 -9.24 3.04 1.98
N THR A 59 -8.22 2.82 1.16
CA THR A 59 -8.36 1.98 -0.01
C THR A 59 -9.16 0.81 0.52
N PRO A 60 -10.42 0.61 0.07
CA PRO A 60 -11.14 -0.60 0.42
C PRO A 60 -10.14 -1.70 0.15
N LYS A 61 -9.79 -2.54 1.14
CA LYS A 61 -8.84 -3.65 0.99
C LYS A 61 -9.10 -4.21 -0.39
N ALA A 62 -8.21 -3.91 -1.36
CA ALA A 62 -8.57 -4.03 -2.75
C ALA A 62 -8.98 -5.48 -2.91
N ILE A 63 -10.25 -5.73 -3.24
CA ILE A 63 -10.76 -7.09 -3.35
C ILE A 63 -9.92 -7.68 -4.46
N CYS A 64 -8.92 -8.46 -4.10
CA CYS A 64 -7.89 -8.86 -5.03
C CYS A 64 -8.34 -10.16 -5.66
N HIS A 65 -9.16 -10.00 -6.68
CA HIS A 65 -9.71 -11.04 -7.50
C HIS A 65 -9.35 -10.75 -8.95
N ASP A 66 -9.33 -11.80 -9.76
CA ASP A 66 -9.16 -11.64 -11.19
C ASP A 66 -10.38 -10.91 -11.76
N VAL A 67 -10.11 -9.80 -12.45
CA VAL A 67 -11.10 -8.89 -13.05
C VAL A 67 -11.46 -9.34 -14.47
N ALA A 68 -10.50 -9.94 -15.18
CA ALA A 68 -10.75 -10.55 -16.48
C ALA A 68 -11.34 -11.96 -16.32
N THR A 69 -12.49 -12.21 -16.95
CA THR A 69 -13.16 -13.52 -17.00
C THR A 69 -12.44 -14.53 -17.89
N GLU A 70 -11.51 -14.11 -18.76
CA GLU A 70 -10.86 -14.99 -19.71
C GLU A 70 -9.55 -15.60 -19.16
N ASN A 71 -9.67 -16.80 -18.59
CA ASN A 71 -8.56 -17.75 -18.41
C ASN A 71 -7.34 -17.27 -17.60
N CYS A 72 -7.50 -16.34 -16.65
CA CYS A 72 -6.44 -15.95 -15.72
C CYS A 72 -5.70 -17.17 -15.09
N PRO A 73 -6.39 -18.24 -14.62
CA PRO A 73 -5.72 -19.41 -14.03
C PRO A 73 -4.88 -20.23 -15.04
N SER A 74 -5.26 -20.23 -16.31
CA SER A 74 -4.62 -21.02 -17.36
C SER A 74 -3.43 -20.31 -18.00
N LYS A 75 -3.21 -19.03 -17.67
CA LYS A 75 -2.24 -18.13 -18.31
C LYS A 75 -1.32 -17.40 -17.32
N VAL A 76 -1.09 -18.00 -16.14
CA VAL A 76 -0.18 -17.44 -15.10
C VAL A 76 1.22 -17.14 -15.64
N SER A 77 1.70 -17.88 -16.64
CA SER A 77 3.01 -17.60 -17.26
C SER A 77 3.09 -16.23 -17.94
N GLU A 78 1.97 -15.66 -18.39
CA GLU A 78 1.90 -14.32 -19.00
C GLU A 78 2.25 -13.20 -18.01
N CYS A 79 2.09 -13.45 -16.71
CA CYS A 79 2.50 -12.54 -15.65
C CYS A 79 4.03 -12.29 -15.66
N TYR A 80 4.83 -13.22 -16.21
CA TYR A 80 6.30 -13.19 -16.10
C TYR A 80 7.04 -13.15 -17.45
N LYS A 81 6.33 -13.06 -18.58
CA LYS A 81 6.97 -12.93 -19.90
C LYS A 81 7.56 -11.54 -20.10
N ASN A 82 8.64 -11.46 -20.88
CA ASN A 82 9.28 -10.21 -21.34
C ASN A 82 8.45 -9.45 -22.39
N LYS A 83 7.14 -9.31 -22.18
CA LYS A 83 6.24 -8.48 -22.98
C LYS A 83 5.71 -7.36 -22.10
N PRO A 84 6.35 -6.18 -22.05
CA PRO A 84 6.10 -5.19 -21.01
C PRO A 84 4.63 -4.76 -20.94
N ILE A 85 4.02 -4.40 -22.07
CA ILE A 85 2.63 -3.93 -22.12
C ILE A 85 1.64 -5.05 -21.78
N TYR A 86 1.83 -6.24 -22.37
CA TYR A 86 0.91 -7.36 -22.17
C TYR A 86 1.00 -7.94 -20.75
N SER A 87 2.22 -8.06 -20.21
CA SER A 87 2.47 -8.53 -18.85
C SER A 87 1.93 -7.55 -17.81
N LEU A 88 2.11 -6.23 -18.02
CA LEU A 88 1.51 -5.20 -17.17
C LEU A 88 -0.02 -5.26 -17.18
N TRP A 89 -0.62 -5.40 -18.35
CA TRP A 89 -2.07 -5.56 -18.47
C TRP A 89 -2.56 -6.82 -17.76
N PHE A 90 -1.86 -7.94 -17.92
CA PHE A 90 -2.24 -9.22 -17.30
C PHE A 90 -2.11 -9.17 -15.77
N ARG A 91 -1.09 -8.51 -15.24
CA ARG A 91 -0.93 -8.26 -13.80
C ARG A 91 -2.03 -7.37 -13.21
N SER A 92 -2.54 -6.42 -13.99
CA SER A 92 -3.66 -5.55 -13.60
C SER A 92 -5.01 -6.27 -13.63
N MET A 93 -5.21 -7.14 -14.63
CA MET A 93 -6.48 -7.85 -14.84
C MET A 93 -6.59 -9.16 -14.07
N CYS A 94 -5.47 -9.82 -13.79
CA CYS A 94 -5.41 -11.11 -13.13
C CYS A 94 -4.50 -11.07 -11.89
N PRO A 95 -4.69 -10.11 -10.95
CA PRO A 95 -3.76 -9.94 -9.83
C PRO A 95 -3.74 -11.17 -8.91
N LYS A 96 -4.83 -11.93 -8.82
CA LYS A 96 -4.89 -13.16 -8.00
C LYS A 96 -4.15 -14.30 -8.68
N SER A 97 -4.42 -14.54 -9.95
CA SER A 97 -3.69 -15.55 -10.73
C SER A 97 -2.21 -15.21 -10.91
N CYS A 98 -1.85 -13.92 -10.90
CA CYS A 98 -0.46 -13.46 -10.91
C CYS A 98 0.21 -13.40 -9.51
N GLY A 99 -0.50 -13.77 -8.44
CA GLY A 99 0.04 -13.77 -7.07
C GLY A 99 0.25 -12.39 -6.45
N LEU A 100 -0.28 -11.32 -7.04
CA LEU A 100 -0.12 -9.93 -6.60
C LEU A 100 -1.07 -9.52 -5.47
N CYS A 101 -1.91 -10.45 -5.01
CA CYS A 101 -2.92 -10.18 -3.99
C CYS A 101 -2.38 -10.26 -2.56
N PRO A 102 -2.49 -9.18 -1.77
CA PRO A 102 -2.17 -9.22 -0.35
C PRO A 102 -3.29 -9.93 0.42
N GLY A 103 -2.96 -11.02 1.12
CA GLY A 103 -3.90 -11.68 2.05
C GLY A 103 -3.74 -13.20 2.23
N ASP A 104 -3.29 -13.94 1.22
CA ASP A 104 -3.08 -15.40 1.31
C ASP A 104 -1.69 -15.84 0.83
N CYS A 105 -0.82 -14.86 0.56
CA CYS A 105 0.57 -15.08 0.27
C CYS A 105 1.26 -15.58 1.54
N ARG A 106 1.41 -16.89 1.68
CA ARG A 106 2.19 -17.50 2.74
C ARG A 106 2.96 -18.67 2.20
N ASP A 107 4.14 -18.87 2.75
CA ASP A 107 4.84 -20.13 2.61
C ASP A 107 4.02 -21.23 3.31
N VAL A 108 3.72 -22.30 2.58
CA VAL A 108 3.03 -23.50 3.07
C VAL A 108 3.83 -24.15 4.19
N ASP A 109 5.17 -24.11 4.10
CA ASP A 109 6.08 -24.56 5.14
C ASP A 109 7.16 -23.51 5.41
N PRO A 110 6.93 -22.57 6.34
CA PRO A 110 7.88 -21.51 6.64
C PRO A 110 9.21 -22.02 7.22
N ILE A 111 9.29 -23.27 7.67
CA ILE A 111 10.52 -23.88 8.19
C ILE A 111 11.37 -24.48 7.06
N ARG A 112 10.74 -25.03 6.02
CA ARG A 112 11.43 -25.65 4.88
C ARG A 112 11.65 -24.69 3.72
N CYS A 113 10.76 -23.73 3.50
CA CYS A 113 10.86 -22.78 2.40
C CYS A 113 12.20 -22.03 2.33
N PRO A 114 12.80 -21.54 3.43
CA PRO A 114 14.13 -20.91 3.39
C PRO A 114 15.23 -21.82 2.81
N ARG A 115 15.15 -23.13 3.05
CA ARG A 115 16.09 -24.13 2.48
C ARG A 115 15.85 -24.38 1.00
N TRP A 116 14.64 -24.14 0.53
CA TRP A 116 14.22 -24.32 -0.86
C TRP A 116 14.35 -23.04 -1.70
N LEU A 117 14.82 -21.92 -1.14
CA LEU A 117 15.04 -20.68 -1.88
C LEU A 117 15.82 -20.88 -3.19
N ARG A 118 16.86 -21.71 -3.17
CA ARG A 118 17.67 -22.06 -4.36
C ARG A 118 16.88 -22.70 -5.50
N TYR A 119 15.72 -23.28 -5.19
CA TYR A 119 14.86 -23.96 -6.16
C TYR A 119 13.86 -23.03 -6.84
N CYS A 120 13.66 -21.81 -6.33
CA CYS A 120 12.73 -20.84 -6.92
C CYS A 120 13.04 -20.50 -8.38
N SER A 121 14.32 -20.54 -8.76
CA SER A 121 14.81 -20.22 -10.10
C SER A 121 15.10 -21.45 -10.98
N LEU A 122 14.75 -22.65 -10.52
CA LEU A 122 14.85 -23.83 -11.36
C LEU A 122 13.71 -23.84 -12.39
N ASP A 123 14.08 -24.11 -13.64
CA ASP A 123 13.17 -24.29 -14.76
C ASP A 123 12.92 -25.77 -15.07
N ASP A 124 13.11 -26.64 -14.07
CA ASP A 124 12.76 -28.04 -14.19
C ASP A 124 11.23 -28.23 -14.11
N VAL A 125 10.76 -29.40 -14.53
CA VAL A 125 9.31 -29.66 -14.65
C VAL A 125 8.59 -29.82 -13.30
N SER A 126 9.33 -30.01 -12.20
CA SER A 126 8.77 -30.45 -10.92
C SER A 126 9.14 -29.57 -9.74
N ILE A 127 10.43 -29.43 -9.44
CA ILE A 127 10.98 -28.84 -8.22
C ILE A 127 10.80 -27.32 -8.22
N GLY A 128 11.16 -26.63 -9.30
CA GLY A 128 10.93 -25.19 -9.45
C GLY A 128 9.46 -24.79 -9.32
N PRO A 129 8.56 -25.37 -10.13
CA PRO A 129 7.12 -25.14 -10.01
C PRO A 129 6.56 -25.50 -8.63
N PHE A 130 6.98 -26.62 -8.03
CA PHE A 130 6.56 -27.02 -6.69
C PHE A 130 6.98 -25.97 -5.65
N THR A 131 8.22 -25.49 -5.71
CA THR A 131 8.76 -24.53 -4.75
C THR A 131 8.06 -23.18 -4.88
N ARG A 132 7.89 -22.67 -6.11
CA ARG A 132 7.15 -21.42 -6.36
C ARG A 132 5.70 -21.47 -5.88
N LYS A 133 5.05 -22.64 -6.01
CA LYS A 133 3.68 -22.85 -5.54
C LYS A 133 3.57 -22.90 -4.01
N ASN A 134 4.50 -23.58 -3.35
CA ASN A 134 4.43 -23.81 -1.90
C ASN A 134 5.17 -22.75 -1.08
N CYS A 135 6.08 -22.00 -1.69
CA CYS A 135 6.92 -21.01 -1.00
C CYS A 135 6.91 -19.66 -1.73
N PRO A 136 5.72 -19.08 -1.99
CA PRO A 136 5.63 -17.89 -2.82
C PRO A 136 6.20 -16.64 -2.13
N VAL A 137 6.24 -16.58 -0.79
CA VAL A 137 6.90 -15.49 -0.04
C VAL A 137 8.42 -15.65 -0.15
N THR A 138 8.94 -16.84 0.17
CA THR A 138 10.40 -17.09 0.07
C THR A 138 10.90 -16.89 -1.36
N CYS A 139 10.12 -17.27 -2.37
CA CYS A 139 10.47 -17.05 -3.77
C CYS A 139 10.25 -15.62 -4.28
N GLY A 140 9.79 -14.68 -3.42
CA GLY A 140 9.56 -13.29 -3.79
C GLY A 140 8.45 -13.09 -4.83
N LEU A 141 7.51 -14.04 -4.91
CA LEU A 141 6.38 -13.99 -5.84
C LEU A 141 5.22 -13.17 -5.30
N CYS A 142 5.17 -12.98 -3.99
CA CYS A 142 4.16 -12.18 -3.32
C CYS A 142 4.65 -11.70 -1.94
N TRP A 143 3.91 -10.76 -1.35
CA TRP A 143 4.22 -10.15 -0.05
C TRP A 143 2.98 -10.15 0.86
N HIS A 144 3.21 -10.22 2.18
CA HIS A 144 2.18 -10.15 3.22
C HIS A 144 1.61 -8.74 3.38
#